data_AF-A0AA35SH95-F1
#
_entry.id   AF-A0AA35SH95-F1
#
_cell.length_a   1.000
_cell.length_b   1.000
_cell.length_c   1.000
_cell.angle_alpha   90.00
_cell.angle_beta   90.00
_cell.angle_gamma   90.00
#
_symmetry.space_group_name_H-M   'P 1'
#
loop_
_entity.id
_entity.type
_entity.pdbx_description
1 polymer ?
#
loop_
_entity_poly.entity_id
_entity_poly.type
_entity_poly.pdbx_seq_one_letter_code
_entity_poly.pdbx_strand_id
1 'polypeptide(L)'
;MDLTQVLEATASPDTQLITQAQQQLEQAAQANLPAFLTALANELSNVGKSDVARMAAGLQLKNYLTSKAVEVKVHLQQRWLGMDLTVRQHIKIAVFNTLGTEPAHHRSAAQCVAYIAAAELPAGQWPEIIANLLRNVSGTSNTEAVKEASLEAIGYICEELDPNVLAVQANEILTAIIQGMRKEEPSNRVRLAATRALLNSLEFTKANFEKEVS
;
A
#
# COMPACT_ATOMS: atom_id res chain seq x y z
N MET A 1 -9.54 9.74 -23.33
CA MET A 1 -9.39 8.32 -22.98
C MET A 1 -10.18 8.11 -21.70
N ASP A 2 -11.18 7.23 -21.70
CA ASP A 2 -11.84 6.82 -20.47
C ASP A 2 -11.00 5.71 -19.84
N LEU A 3 -10.19 6.08 -18.83
CA LEU A 3 -9.27 5.15 -18.16
C LEU A 3 -10.03 3.95 -17.55
N THR A 4 -11.26 4.17 -17.08
CA THR A 4 -12.15 3.13 -16.53
C THR A 4 -12.36 1.99 -17.51
N GLN A 5 -12.77 2.31 -18.74
CA GLN A 5 -13.09 1.31 -19.76
C GLN A 5 -11.85 0.52 -20.16
N VAL A 6 -10.70 1.19 -20.23
CA VAL A 6 -9.43 0.55 -20.57
C VAL A 6 -9.01 -0.40 -19.46
N LEU A 7 -9.15 0.00 -18.20
CA LEU A 7 -8.87 -0.86 -17.05
C LEU A 7 -9.80 -2.07 -16.98
N GLU A 8 -11.10 -1.88 -17.22
CA GLU A 8 -12.07 -2.98 -17.29
C GLU A 8 -11.76 -3.95 -18.43
N ALA A 9 -11.31 -3.45 -19.58
CA ALA A 9 -10.88 -4.29 -20.69
C ALA A 9 -9.68 -5.18 -20.36
N THR A 10 -8.83 -4.81 -19.39
CA THR A 10 -7.73 -5.69 -18.92
C THR A 10 -8.21 -6.94 -18.19
N ALA A 11 -9.46 -6.97 -17.73
CA ALA A 11 -10.09 -8.12 -17.08
C ALA A 11 -11.04 -8.90 -18.02
N SER A 12 -11.09 -8.52 -19.30
CA SER A 12 -11.91 -9.21 -20.32
C SER A 12 -11.39 -10.62 -20.60
N PRO A 13 -12.24 -11.60 -20.95
CA PRO A 13 -11.80 -12.90 -21.44
C PRO A 13 -11.18 -12.84 -22.85
N ASP A 14 -11.35 -11.74 -23.59
CA ASP A 14 -10.82 -11.58 -24.94
C ASP A 14 -9.36 -11.12 -24.92
N THR A 15 -8.47 -11.97 -25.44
CA THR A 15 -7.03 -11.72 -25.53
C THR A 15 -6.69 -10.48 -26.39
N GLN A 16 -7.46 -10.21 -27.44
CA GLN A 16 -7.23 -9.03 -28.28
C GLN A 16 -7.54 -7.74 -27.50
N LEU A 17 -8.67 -7.71 -26.78
CA LEU A 17 -9.05 -6.56 -25.94
C LEU A 17 -8.03 -6.33 -24.81
N ILE A 18 -7.56 -7.40 -24.15
CA ILE A 18 -6.51 -7.29 -23.13
C ILE A 18 -5.25 -6.66 -23.72
N THR A 19 -4.79 -7.16 -24.87
CA THR A 19 -3.55 -6.69 -25.51
C THR A 19 -3.66 -5.22 -25.90
N GLN A 20 -4.79 -4.81 -26.48
CA GLN A 20 -5.04 -3.42 -26.84
C GLN A 20 -5.09 -2.52 -25.60
N ALA A 21 -5.77 -2.95 -24.53
CA ALA A 21 -5.83 -2.21 -23.28
C ALA A 21 -4.44 -2.03 -22.66
N GLN A 22 -3.63 -3.08 -22.62
CA GLN A 22 -2.26 -3.03 -22.13
C GLN A 22 -1.39 -2.06 -22.94
N GLN A 23 -1.48 -2.09 -24.27
CA GLN A 23 -0.75 -1.15 -25.13
C GLN A 23 -1.16 0.30 -24.87
N GLN A 24 -2.45 0.57 -24.65
CA GLN A 24 -2.92 1.92 -24.34
C GLN A 24 -2.41 2.41 -22.97
N LEU A 25 -2.39 1.54 -21.95
CA LEU A 25 -1.84 1.86 -20.64
C LEU A 25 -0.34 2.14 -20.71
N GLU A 26 0.40 1.35 -21.50
CA GLU A 26 1.84 1.55 -21.69
C GLU A 26 2.14 2.86 -22.45
N GLN A 27 1.36 3.18 -23.49
CA GLN A 27 1.46 4.45 -24.20
C GLN A 27 1.17 5.64 -23.28
N ALA A 28 0.17 5.54 -22.40
CA ALA A 28 -0.17 6.58 -21.44
C ALA A 28 0.99 6.81 -20.43
N ALA A 29 1.59 5.73 -19.94
CA ALA A 29 2.74 5.79 -19.04
C ALA A 29 3.98 6.40 -19.72
N GLN A 30 4.24 6.07 -20.98
CA GLN A 30 5.34 6.64 -21.76
C GLN A 30 5.15 8.14 -22.06
N ALA A 31 3.90 8.56 -22.30
CA ALA A 31 3.59 9.95 -22.61
C ALA A 31 3.73 10.87 -21.39
N ASN A 32 3.16 10.49 -20.25
CA ASN A 32 3.28 11.26 -19.00
C ASN A 32 3.05 10.34 -17.79
N LEU A 33 4.14 9.74 -17.30
CA LEU A 33 4.09 8.85 -16.15
C LEU A 33 3.49 9.50 -14.90
N PRO A 34 3.90 10.72 -14.46
CA PRO A 34 3.27 11.39 -13.32
C PRO A 34 1.75 11.50 -13.42
N ALA A 35 1.22 12.01 -14.54
CA ALA A 35 -0.22 12.16 -14.74
C ALA A 35 -0.93 10.82 -14.79
N PHE A 36 -0.31 9.81 -15.41
CA PHE A 36 -0.85 8.46 -15.48
C PHE A 36 -0.98 7.81 -14.10
N LEU A 37 0.06 7.88 -13.26
CA LEU A 37 0.01 7.34 -11.89
C LEU A 37 -1.00 8.07 -11.01
N THR A 38 -1.13 9.39 -11.16
CA THR A 38 -2.20 10.16 -10.50
C THR A 38 -3.59 9.70 -10.93
N ALA A 39 -3.80 9.44 -12.22
CA ALA A 39 -5.08 8.95 -12.73
C ALA A 39 -5.42 7.56 -12.18
N LEU A 40 -4.45 6.64 -12.12
CA LEU A 40 -4.62 5.32 -11.50
C LEU A 40 -4.96 5.42 -10.01
N ALA A 41 -4.27 6.29 -9.26
CA ALA A 41 -4.54 6.49 -7.84
C ALA A 41 -5.95 7.06 -7.59
N ASN A 42 -6.39 8.00 -8.44
CA ASN A 42 -7.75 8.53 -8.39
C ASN A 42 -8.80 7.45 -8.67
N GLU A 43 -8.59 6.64 -9.70
CA GLU A 43 -9.50 5.55 -10.05
C GLU A 43 -9.61 4.53 -8.91
N LEU A 44 -8.48 4.12 -8.33
CA LEU A 44 -8.41 3.22 -7.17
C LEU A 44 -9.19 3.77 -5.96
N SER A 45 -9.04 5.07 -5.67
CA SER A 45 -9.67 5.73 -4.51
C SER A 45 -11.16 6.02 -4.67
N ASN A 46 -11.69 5.93 -5.90
CA ASN A 46 -13.07 6.29 -6.17
C ASN A 46 -14.02 5.10 -5.94
N VAL A 47 -14.71 5.12 -4.79
CA VAL A 47 -15.71 4.10 -4.42
C VAL A 47 -16.93 4.03 -5.34
N GLY A 48 -17.16 5.02 -6.20
CA GLY A 48 -18.23 5.01 -7.20
C GLY A 48 -17.88 4.24 -8.48
N LYS A 49 -16.63 3.78 -8.62
CA LYS A 49 -16.15 2.99 -9.77
C LYS A 49 -16.36 1.50 -9.54
N SER A 50 -16.35 0.72 -10.62
CA SER A 50 -16.47 -0.74 -10.54
C SER A 50 -15.28 -1.33 -9.78
N ASP A 51 -15.53 -2.40 -9.03
CA ASP A 51 -14.45 -3.12 -8.31
C ASP A 51 -13.38 -3.63 -9.26
N VAL A 52 -13.76 -3.99 -10.50
CA VAL A 52 -12.84 -4.41 -11.56
C VAL A 52 -11.90 -3.28 -11.96
N ALA A 53 -12.42 -2.08 -12.22
CA ALA A 53 -11.60 -0.92 -12.58
C ALA A 53 -10.66 -0.54 -11.44
N ARG A 54 -11.15 -0.51 -10.20
CA ARG A 54 -10.34 -0.19 -9.01
C ARG A 54 -9.22 -1.20 -8.79
N MET A 55 -9.53 -2.49 -8.89
CA MET A 55 -8.54 -3.57 -8.77
C MET A 55 -7.49 -3.49 -9.88
N ALA A 56 -7.90 -3.29 -11.13
CA ALA A 56 -6.99 -3.11 -12.24
C ALA A 56 -6.11 -1.87 -12.05
N ALA A 57 -6.67 -0.75 -11.56
CA ALA A 57 -5.91 0.46 -11.26
C ALA A 57 -4.84 0.23 -10.19
N GLY A 58 -5.20 -0.43 -9.08
CA GLY A 58 -4.26 -0.78 -8.01
C GLY A 58 -3.17 -1.74 -8.47
N LEU A 59 -3.51 -2.74 -9.29
CA LEU A 59 -2.53 -3.66 -9.87
C LEU A 59 -1.54 -2.93 -10.79
N GLN A 60 -2.04 -2.05 -11.66
CA GLN A 60 -1.18 -1.24 -12.52
C GLN A 60 -0.29 -0.34 -11.68
N LEU A 61 -0.85 0.41 -10.72
CA LEU A 61 -0.09 1.29 -9.85
C LEU A 61 1.04 0.54 -9.13
N LYS A 62 0.75 -0.65 -8.59
CA LYS A 62 1.75 -1.54 -7.98
C LYS A 62 2.89 -1.89 -8.93
N ASN A 63 2.60 -2.24 -10.17
CA ASN A 63 3.62 -2.62 -11.17
C ASN A 63 4.59 -1.46 -11.50
N TYR A 64 4.18 -0.21 -11.27
CA TYR A 64 5.06 0.96 -11.42
C TYR A 64 5.83 1.32 -10.14
N LEU A 65 5.52 0.68 -9.01
CA LEU A 65 6.14 0.92 -7.70
C LEU A 65 7.15 -0.16 -7.29
N THR A 66 6.96 -1.41 -7.72
CA THR A 66 7.81 -2.54 -7.31
C THR A 66 8.02 -3.57 -8.41
N SER A 67 9.01 -4.43 -8.24
CA SER A 67 9.28 -5.60 -9.06
C SER A 67 9.91 -6.71 -8.22
N LYS A 68 9.72 -7.97 -8.63
CA LYS A 68 10.42 -9.12 -8.02
C LYS A 68 11.92 -9.09 -8.28
N ALA A 69 12.35 -8.47 -9.37
CA ALA A 69 13.76 -8.28 -9.67
C ALA A 69 14.32 -7.09 -8.89
N VAL A 70 15.31 -7.33 -8.03
CA VAL A 70 15.88 -6.32 -7.12
C VAL A 70 16.38 -5.09 -7.88
N GLU A 71 17.09 -5.27 -8.99
CA GLU A 71 17.60 -4.17 -9.80
C GLU A 71 16.49 -3.28 -10.37
N VAL A 72 15.41 -3.91 -10.85
CA VAL A 72 14.23 -3.20 -11.35
C VAL A 72 13.53 -2.49 -10.21
N LYS A 73 13.39 -3.12 -9.04
CA LYS A 73 12.80 -2.50 -7.84
C LYS A 73 13.54 -1.20 -7.48
N VAL A 74 14.87 -1.22 -7.40
CA VAL A 74 15.68 -0.04 -7.09
C VAL A 74 15.46 1.07 -8.13
N HIS A 75 15.42 0.73 -9.42
CA HIS A 75 15.14 1.71 -10.47
C HIS A 75 13.74 2.33 -10.34
N LEU A 76 12.72 1.52 -10.05
CA LEU A 76 11.35 1.99 -9.83
C LEU A 76 11.26 2.93 -8.62
N GLN A 77 11.95 2.61 -7.52
CA GLN A 77 12.02 3.46 -6.33
C GLN A 77 12.71 4.79 -6.61
N GLN A 78 13.84 4.78 -7.33
CA GLN A 78 14.53 6.02 -7.73
C GLN A 78 13.67 6.87 -8.66
N ARG A 79 13.01 6.23 -9.63
CA ARG A 79 12.06 6.91 -10.53
C ARG A 79 10.90 7.52 -9.75
N TRP A 80 10.37 6.81 -8.74
CA TRP A 80 9.38 7.35 -7.83
C TRP A 80 9.91 8.58 -7.12
N LEU A 81 11.04 8.48 -6.40
CA LEU A 81 11.63 9.59 -5.63
C LEU A 81 11.98 10.81 -6.49
N GLY A 82 12.30 10.61 -7.76
CA GLY A 82 12.56 11.68 -8.73
C GLY A 82 11.30 12.41 -9.24
N MET A 83 10.11 11.92 -8.95
CA MET A 83 8.86 12.61 -9.31
C MET A 83 8.60 13.82 -8.42
N ASP A 84 7.88 14.79 -8.99
CA ASP A 84 7.43 16.00 -8.29
C ASP A 84 6.72 15.66 -6.97
N LEU A 85 7.04 16.45 -5.93
CA LEU A 85 6.51 16.23 -4.58
C LEU A 85 4.98 16.32 -4.53
N THR A 86 4.38 17.24 -5.28
CA THR A 86 2.92 17.44 -5.32
C THR A 86 2.23 16.20 -5.89
N VAL A 87 2.79 15.64 -6.97
CA VAL A 87 2.29 14.41 -7.59
C VAL A 87 2.36 13.25 -6.60
N ARG A 88 3.51 13.07 -5.93
CA ARG A 88 3.70 12.00 -4.94
C ARG A 88 2.77 12.15 -3.75
N GLN A 89 2.62 13.37 -3.21
CA GLN A 89 1.69 13.66 -2.11
C GLN A 89 0.25 13.31 -2.49
N HIS A 90 -0.19 13.70 -3.69
CA HIS A 90 -1.53 13.36 -4.19
C HIS A 90 -1.75 11.85 -4.25
N ILE A 91 -0.83 11.11 -4.86
CA ILE A 91 -0.91 9.65 -4.96
C ILE A 91 -0.91 9.00 -3.57
N LYS A 92 -0.03 9.45 -2.66
CA LYS A 92 0.04 8.95 -1.27
C LYS A 92 -1.29 9.12 -0.55
N ILE A 93 -1.89 10.30 -0.62
CA ILE A 93 -3.19 10.59 0.01
C ILE A 93 -4.29 9.72 -0.60
N ALA A 94 -4.35 9.62 -1.93
CA ALA A 94 -5.37 8.81 -2.62
C ALA A 94 -5.27 7.32 -2.23
N VAL A 95 -4.07 6.74 -2.25
CA VAL A 95 -3.84 5.34 -1.87
C VAL A 95 -4.13 5.13 -0.39
N PHE A 96 -3.67 6.02 0.49
CA PHE A 96 -3.90 5.90 1.93
C PHE A 96 -5.40 5.97 2.28
N ASN A 97 -6.14 6.89 1.66
CA ASN A 97 -7.59 7.02 1.86
C ASN A 97 -8.40 5.86 1.26
N THR A 98 -7.78 5.03 0.42
CA THR A 98 -8.41 3.83 -0.12
C THR A 98 -8.46 2.69 0.90
N LEU A 99 -7.59 2.70 1.92
CA LEU A 99 -7.54 1.65 2.94
C LEU A 99 -8.91 1.42 3.59
N GLY A 100 -9.45 0.21 3.46
CA GLY A 100 -10.75 -0.16 4.02
C GLY A 100 -11.97 0.16 3.15
N THR A 101 -11.76 0.74 1.96
CA THR A 101 -12.81 0.95 0.96
C THR A 101 -12.82 -0.11 -0.15
N GLU A 102 -11.79 -0.94 -0.19
CA GLU A 102 -11.66 -2.08 -1.13
C GLU A 102 -12.38 -3.33 -0.59
N PRO A 103 -12.89 -4.20 -1.49
CA PRO A 103 -13.37 -5.51 -1.09
C PRO A 103 -12.25 -6.34 -0.45
N ALA A 104 -12.58 -7.11 0.60
CA ALA A 104 -11.59 -7.79 1.46
C ALA A 104 -10.64 -8.74 0.72
N HIS A 105 -11.02 -9.27 -0.44
CA HIS A 105 -10.21 -10.19 -1.24
C HIS A 105 -9.14 -9.49 -2.10
N HIS A 106 -9.21 -8.16 -2.26
CA HIS A 106 -8.32 -7.39 -3.13
C HIS A 106 -7.91 -6.08 -2.46
N ARG A 107 -6.89 -6.12 -1.62
CA ARG A 107 -6.36 -4.94 -0.89
C ARG A 107 -5.12 -4.40 -1.59
N SER A 108 -5.33 -3.86 -2.79
CA SER A 108 -4.23 -3.31 -3.61
C SER A 108 -3.67 -2.03 -2.98
N ALA A 109 -4.49 -1.27 -2.23
CA ALA A 109 -4.04 -0.07 -1.55
C ALA A 109 -3.00 -0.37 -0.47
N ALA A 110 -3.21 -1.40 0.36
CA ALA A 110 -2.26 -1.79 1.42
C ALA A 110 -0.86 -2.10 0.85
N GLN A 111 -0.83 -2.82 -0.28
CA GLN A 111 0.41 -3.10 -1.00
C GLN A 111 1.05 -1.81 -1.58
N CYS A 112 0.26 -0.95 -2.23
CA CYS A 112 0.77 0.31 -2.76
C CYS A 112 1.34 1.22 -1.67
N VAL A 113 0.68 1.32 -0.50
CA VAL A 113 1.21 2.03 0.67
C VAL A 113 2.57 1.48 1.05
N ALA A 114 2.71 0.16 1.16
CA ALA A 114 3.96 -0.47 1.56
C ALA A 114 5.10 -0.23 0.57
N TYR A 115 4.85 -0.34 -0.74
CA TYR A 115 5.90 -0.09 -1.74
C TYR A 115 6.32 1.38 -1.82
N ILE A 116 5.37 2.31 -1.66
CA ILE A 116 5.72 3.74 -1.58
C ILE A 116 6.51 4.01 -0.29
N ALA A 117 6.09 3.45 0.85
CA ALA A 117 6.83 3.57 2.11
C ALA A 117 8.24 2.96 2.00
N ALA A 118 8.39 1.85 1.29
CA ALA A 118 9.68 1.21 1.04
C ALA A 118 10.65 2.09 0.23
N ALA A 119 10.13 2.98 -0.61
CA ALA A 119 10.93 3.99 -1.32
C ALA A 119 11.18 5.23 -0.47
N GLU A 120 10.17 5.72 0.24
CA GLU A 120 10.20 7.03 0.90
C GLU A 120 10.84 7.01 2.30
N LEU A 121 10.57 6.00 3.12
CA LEU A 121 11.10 5.94 4.50
C LEU A 121 12.64 5.93 4.56
N PRO A 122 13.37 5.12 3.76
CA PRO A 122 14.83 5.16 3.74
C PRO A 122 15.39 6.51 3.27
N ALA A 123 14.62 7.24 2.46
CA ALA A 123 14.97 8.58 1.99
C ALA A 123 14.56 9.70 2.97
N GLY A 124 14.06 9.36 4.17
CA GLY A 124 13.56 10.33 5.15
C GLY A 124 12.27 11.03 4.72
N GLN A 125 11.54 10.44 3.78
CA GLN A 125 10.28 10.97 3.26
C GLN A 125 9.10 10.16 3.81
N TRP A 126 7.95 10.81 3.95
CA TRP A 126 6.74 10.23 4.55
C TRP A 126 6.91 9.67 5.99
N PRO A 127 7.60 10.38 6.92
CA PRO A 127 7.80 9.89 8.28
C PRO A 127 6.49 9.65 9.05
N GLU A 128 5.39 10.30 8.66
CA GLU A 128 4.10 10.21 9.33
C GLU A 128 3.30 8.93 9.00
N ILE A 129 3.74 8.09 8.07
CA ILE A 129 2.96 6.92 7.62
C ILE A 129 2.64 5.93 8.75
N ILE A 130 3.61 5.58 9.59
CA ILE A 130 3.40 4.62 10.68
C ILE A 130 2.43 5.19 11.71
N ALA A 131 2.62 6.44 12.12
CA ALA A 131 1.71 7.11 13.04
C ALA A 131 0.27 7.20 12.49
N ASN A 132 0.12 7.43 11.18
CA ASN A 132 -1.19 7.45 10.52
C ASN A 132 -1.84 6.05 10.47
N LEU A 133 -1.08 5.00 10.17
CA LEU A 133 -1.56 3.62 10.21
C LEU A 133 -1.96 3.20 11.63
N LEU A 134 -1.16 3.57 12.63
CA LEU A 134 -1.51 3.38 14.05
C LEU A 134 -2.82 4.09 14.40
N ARG A 135 -3.03 5.33 13.94
CA ARG A 135 -4.30 6.05 14.13
C ARG A 135 -5.49 5.32 13.52
N ASN A 136 -5.32 4.71 12.34
CA ASN A 136 -6.37 3.91 11.71
C ASN A 136 -6.73 2.68 12.54
N VAL A 137 -5.73 1.97 13.08
CA VAL A 137 -5.95 0.78 13.92
C VAL A 137 -6.56 1.14 15.27
N SER A 138 -6.12 2.25 15.86
CA SER A 138 -6.52 2.69 17.20
C SER A 138 -7.85 3.43 17.26
N GLY A 139 -8.33 3.97 16.13
CA GLY A 139 -9.60 4.69 16.05
C GLY A 139 -10.80 3.79 16.37
N THR A 140 -11.54 4.14 17.41
CA THR A 140 -12.74 3.40 17.85
C THR A 140 -13.91 3.54 16.88
N SER A 141 -13.95 4.62 16.09
CA SER A 141 -14.95 4.88 15.05
C SER A 141 -14.61 4.25 13.70
N ASN A 142 -13.40 3.69 13.53
CA ASN A 142 -12.97 3.12 12.26
C ASN A 142 -13.59 1.75 12.04
N THR A 143 -13.93 1.47 10.78
CA THR A 143 -14.50 0.19 10.39
C THR A 143 -13.47 -0.92 10.53
N GLU A 144 -13.95 -2.15 10.69
CA GLU A 144 -13.13 -3.36 10.62
C GLU A 144 -12.22 -3.37 9.38
N ALA A 145 -12.78 -3.00 8.22
CA ALA A 145 -12.06 -3.00 6.95
C ALA A 145 -10.85 -2.05 6.94
N VAL A 146 -10.99 -0.85 7.55
CA VAL A 146 -9.91 0.14 7.68
C VAL A 146 -8.80 -0.39 8.60
N LYS A 147 -9.17 -0.94 9.75
CA LYS A 147 -8.22 -1.53 10.71
C LYS A 147 -7.45 -2.68 10.07
N GLU A 148 -8.15 -3.61 9.43
CA GLU A 148 -7.57 -4.76 8.74
C GLU A 148 -6.64 -4.31 7.60
N ALA A 149 -7.04 -3.36 6.76
CA ALA A 149 -6.22 -2.85 5.65
C ALA A 149 -4.95 -2.16 6.16
N SER A 150 -5.07 -1.42 7.27
CA SER A 150 -3.94 -0.72 7.86
C SER A 150 -2.94 -1.68 8.50
N LEU A 151 -3.41 -2.75 9.15
CA LEU A 151 -2.54 -3.80 9.68
C LEU A 151 -1.85 -4.61 8.58
N GLU A 152 -2.54 -4.89 7.47
CA GLU A 152 -1.90 -5.50 6.31
C GLU A 152 -0.83 -4.58 5.70
N ALA A 153 -1.10 -3.28 5.58
CA ALA A 153 -0.11 -2.31 5.13
C ALA A 153 1.11 -2.30 6.06
N ILE A 154 0.91 -2.32 7.38
CA ILE A 154 2.01 -2.48 8.36
C ILE A 154 2.78 -3.78 8.11
N GLY A 155 2.09 -4.90 7.92
CA GLY A 155 2.71 -6.19 7.66
C GLY A 155 3.57 -6.21 6.40
N TYR A 156 3.09 -5.62 5.30
CA TYR A 156 3.86 -5.48 4.06
C TYR A 156 5.02 -4.49 4.21
N ILE A 157 4.86 -3.39 4.96
CA ILE A 157 5.97 -2.47 5.27
C ILE A 157 7.08 -3.21 6.01
N CYS A 158 6.72 -4.03 7.00
CA CYS A 158 7.67 -4.84 7.77
C CYS A 158 8.41 -5.87 6.92
N GLU A 159 7.75 -6.44 5.92
CA GLU A 159 8.34 -7.40 4.98
C GLU A 159 9.27 -6.73 3.95
N GLU A 160 8.93 -5.51 3.51
CA GLU A 160 9.61 -4.85 2.41
C GLU A 160 10.84 -4.02 2.80
N LEU A 161 10.93 -3.59 4.07
CA LEU A 161 11.95 -2.67 4.55
C LEU A 161 13.02 -3.34 5.42
N ASP A 162 14.24 -2.81 5.32
CA ASP A 162 15.32 -3.20 6.21
C ASP A 162 14.95 -2.89 7.68
N PRO A 163 15.13 -3.85 8.60
CA PRO A 163 14.96 -3.67 10.04
C PRO A 163 15.51 -2.35 10.63
N ASN A 164 16.66 -1.90 10.13
CA ASN A 164 17.32 -0.70 10.63
C ASN A 164 16.55 0.58 10.30
N VAL A 165 15.83 0.61 9.17
CA VAL A 165 14.97 1.74 8.78
C VAL A 165 13.77 1.83 9.73
N LEU A 166 13.20 0.67 10.09
CA LEU A 166 12.01 0.58 10.94
C LEU A 166 12.30 0.71 12.44
N ALA A 167 13.56 0.54 12.87
CA ALA A 167 13.95 0.58 14.28
C ALA A 167 13.50 1.86 15.00
N VAL A 168 13.49 3.01 14.31
CA VAL A 168 13.03 4.29 14.87
C VAL A 168 11.53 4.29 15.18
N GLN A 169 10.74 3.60 14.36
CA GLN A 169 9.27 3.55 14.45
C GLN A 169 8.76 2.25 15.06
N ALA A 170 9.65 1.37 15.51
CA ALA A 170 9.31 0.02 15.93
C ALA A 170 8.31 -0.02 17.10
N ASN A 171 8.36 0.95 18.02
CA ASN A 171 7.39 1.04 19.11
C ASN A 171 5.97 1.35 18.62
N GLU A 172 5.82 2.24 17.63
CA GLU A 172 4.51 2.58 17.06
C GLU A 172 3.95 1.40 16.26
N ILE A 173 4.82 0.71 15.51
CA ILE A 173 4.47 -0.50 14.76
C ILE A 173 3.97 -1.60 15.71
N LEU A 174 4.74 -1.90 16.76
CA LEU A 174 4.36 -2.89 17.77
C LEU A 174 3.07 -2.50 18.49
N THR A 175 2.90 -1.22 18.83
CA THR A 175 1.67 -0.72 19.48
C THR A 175 0.45 -0.99 18.60
N ALA A 176 0.54 -0.69 17.29
CA ALA A 176 -0.54 -0.94 16.34
C ALA A 176 -0.86 -2.44 16.23
N ILE A 177 0.16 -3.27 16.10
CA ILE A 177 0.02 -4.73 15.99
C ILE A 177 -0.62 -5.31 17.25
N ILE A 178 -0.09 -4.99 18.43
CA ILE A 178 -0.62 -5.48 19.71
C ILE A 178 -2.06 -5.03 19.90
N GLN A 179 -2.40 -3.78 19.54
CA GLN A 179 -3.76 -3.29 19.61
C GLN A 179 -4.73 -4.09 18.73
N GLY A 180 -4.32 -4.47 17.52
CA GLY A 180 -5.10 -5.35 16.66
C GLY A 180 -5.21 -6.80 17.13
N MET A 181 -4.25 -7.28 17.96
CA MET A 181 -4.24 -8.64 18.52
C MET A 181 -5.01 -8.79 19.84
N ARG A 182 -5.45 -7.69 20.45
CA ARG A 182 -6.12 -7.69 21.75
C ARG A 182 -7.33 -8.62 21.77
N LYS A 183 -7.58 -9.23 22.93
CA LYS A 183 -8.75 -10.09 23.14
C LYS A 183 -10.06 -9.30 22.95
N GLU A 184 -10.01 -8.00 23.25
CA GLU A 184 -11.12 -7.06 23.15
C GLU A 184 -11.43 -6.67 21.70
N GLU A 185 -10.53 -6.90 20.73
CA GLU A 185 -10.81 -6.62 19.31
C GLU A 185 -11.83 -7.67 18.79
N PRO A 186 -13.06 -7.26 18.45
CA PRO A 186 -14.12 -8.21 18.10
C PRO A 186 -13.87 -8.94 16.78
N SER A 187 -13.16 -8.33 15.83
CA SER A 187 -12.95 -8.92 14.51
C SER A 187 -11.84 -9.97 14.50
N ASN A 188 -12.19 -11.19 14.08
CA ASN A 188 -11.21 -12.23 13.76
C ASN A 188 -10.29 -11.83 12.60
N ARG A 189 -10.78 -11.05 11.63
CA ARG A 189 -9.98 -10.64 10.47
C ARG A 189 -8.90 -9.64 10.87
N VAL A 190 -9.26 -8.66 11.70
CA VAL A 190 -8.32 -7.69 12.29
C VAL A 190 -7.27 -8.42 13.12
N ARG A 191 -7.69 -9.35 14.00
CA ARG A 191 -6.75 -10.16 14.79
C ARG A 191 -5.80 -10.99 13.92
N LEU A 192 -6.30 -11.59 12.84
CA LEU A 192 -5.49 -12.37 11.90
C LEU A 192 -4.49 -11.48 11.16
N ALA A 193 -4.92 -10.33 10.64
CA ALA A 193 -4.04 -9.37 9.98
C ALA A 193 -2.94 -8.87 10.93
N ALA A 194 -3.30 -8.56 12.17
CA ALA A 194 -2.34 -8.16 13.20
C ALA A 194 -1.34 -9.27 13.53
N THR A 195 -1.80 -10.52 13.67
CA THR A 195 -0.92 -11.67 13.93
C THR A 195 0.05 -11.92 12.78
N ARG A 196 -0.40 -11.75 11.53
CA ARG A 196 0.49 -11.83 10.35
C ARG A 196 1.50 -10.69 10.32
N ALA A 197 1.07 -9.47 10.62
CA ALA A 197 1.96 -8.32 10.74
C ALA A 197 3.01 -8.52 11.85
N LEU A 198 2.63 -9.14 12.97
CA LEU A 198 3.57 -9.49 14.04
C LEU A 198 4.67 -10.41 13.51
N LEU A 199 4.31 -11.47 12.80
CA LEU A 199 5.28 -12.42 12.21
C LEU A 199 6.31 -11.70 11.34
N ASN A 200 5.87 -10.78 10.49
CA ASN A 200 6.75 -9.99 9.62
C ASN A 200 7.60 -8.96 10.38
N SER A 201 7.19 -8.57 11.60
CA SER A 201 7.91 -7.59 12.42
C SER A 201 8.98 -8.18 13.36
N LEU A 202 9.04 -9.51 13.48
CA LEU A 202 9.93 -10.16 14.46
C LEU A 202 11.42 -9.89 14.21
N GLU A 203 11.83 -9.66 12.96
CA GLU A 203 13.23 -9.48 12.59
C GLU A 203 13.84 -8.19 13.19
N PHE A 204 13.06 -7.11 13.29
CA PHE A 204 13.55 -5.81 13.80
C PHE A 204 13.17 -5.51 15.25
N THR A 205 12.22 -6.27 15.81
CA THR A 205 11.74 -6.06 17.17
C THR A 205 12.66 -6.68 18.23
N LYS A 206 13.70 -7.42 17.83
CA LYS A 206 14.72 -7.98 18.72
C LYS A 206 15.30 -6.93 19.69
N ALA A 207 15.65 -5.75 19.20
CA ALA A 207 16.20 -4.67 20.03
C ALA A 207 15.16 -4.05 20.99
N ASN A 208 13.86 -4.14 20.67
CA ASN A 208 12.79 -3.68 21.55
C ASN A 208 12.48 -4.71 22.65
N PHE A 209 12.44 -6.00 22.30
CA PHE A 209 12.26 -7.08 23.28
C PHE A 209 13.43 -7.19 24.26
N GLU A 210 14.65 -6.88 23.83
CA GLU A 210 15.81 -6.82 24.73
C GLU A 210 15.77 -5.62 25.71
N LYS A 211 15.08 -4.52 25.35
CA LYS A 211 14.94 -3.34 26.22
C LYS A 211 13.85 -3.44 27.27
N GLU A 212 12.75 -4.17 27.02
CA GLU A 212 11.66 -4.34 28.01
C GLU A 212 11.99 -5.31 29.14
N VAL A 213 13.03 -6.14 29.00
CA VAL A 213 13.45 -7.12 30.03
C VAL A 213 14.48 -6.52 31.00
N SER A 214 14.90 -5.28 30.79
CA SER A 214 15.79 -4.49 31.66
C SER A 214 15.05 -3.38 32.40
#